data_AF-A0A1G0CGZ0-F1
#
_entry.id   AF-A0A1G0CGZ0-F1
#
_cell.length_a   1.000
_cell.length_b   1.000
_cell.length_c   1.000
_cell.angle_alpha   90.00
_cell.angle_beta   90.00
_cell.angle_gamma   90.00
#
_symmetry.space_group_name_H-M   'P 1'
#
loop_
_entity.id
_entity.type
_entity.pdbx_description
1 polymer ?
#
loop_
_entity_poly.entity_id
_entity_poly.type
_entity_poly.pdbx_seq_one_letter_code
_entity_poly.pdbx_strand_id
1 'polypeptide(L)'
;MTINVKQLSNLLFAFSFVCALLMLLDKTYGYRAAVQIAFLVSGGIALILGLVTSRQEAYKDDFNVLFWIGSLIMYIGFLMKIYYYPNSSYILIGGMAISAFANFYNPFQSGKDREEDELLDQ
;
A
#
# COMPACT_ATOMS: atom_id res chain seq x y z
N MET A 1 -5.89 3.96 24.72
CA MET A 1 -5.72 4.34 23.30
C MET A 1 -6.01 3.09 22.47
N THR A 2 -7.24 2.93 21.99
CA THR A 2 -7.63 1.78 21.17
C THR A 2 -7.12 1.99 19.75
N ILE A 3 -6.12 1.22 19.33
CA ILE A 3 -5.59 1.28 17.97
C ILE A 3 -6.73 0.92 17.01
N ASN A 4 -7.07 1.84 16.12
CA ASN A 4 -8.07 1.61 15.08
C ASN A 4 -7.49 0.65 14.02
N VAL A 5 -8.27 -0.32 13.56
CA VAL A 5 -7.86 -1.34 12.59
C VAL A 5 -7.32 -0.70 11.29
N LYS A 6 -7.86 0.46 10.90
CA LYS A 6 -7.34 1.27 9.76
C LYS A 6 -5.91 1.75 9.99
N GLN A 7 -5.65 2.35 11.15
CA GLN A 7 -4.32 2.86 11.48
C GLN A 7 -3.30 1.72 11.56
N LEU A 8 -3.71 0.57 12.10
CA LEU A 8 -2.88 -0.62 12.13
C LEU A 8 -2.56 -1.11 10.71
N SER A 9 -3.57 -1.24 9.84
CA SER A 9 -3.38 -1.64 8.44
C SER A 9 -2.42 -0.70 7.70
N ASN A 10 -2.60 0.62 7.82
CA ASN A 10 -1.73 1.60 7.19
C ASN A 10 -0.29 1.52 7.70
N LEU A 11 -0.10 1.29 9.00
CA LEU A 11 1.23 1.16 9.59
C LEU A 11 1.93 -0.11 9.11
N LEU A 12 1.23 -1.24 9.05
CA LEU A 12 1.77 -2.46 8.46
C LEU A 12 2.10 -2.26 6.97
N PHE A 13 1.24 -1.56 6.23
CA PHE A 13 1.49 -1.24 4.82
C PHE A 13 2.76 -0.41 4.62
N ALA A 14 2.93 0.64 5.42
CA ALA A 14 4.13 1.48 5.39
C ALA A 14 5.39 0.66 5.73
N PHE A 15 5.30 -0.22 6.73
CA PHE A 15 6.39 -1.13 7.09
C PHE A 15 6.75 -2.07 5.92
N SER A 16 5.76 -2.70 5.29
CA SER A 16 5.97 -3.55 4.12
C SER A 16 6.57 -2.75 2.95
N PHE A 17 6.14 -1.52 2.72
CA PHE A 17 6.70 -0.66 1.68
C PHE A 17 8.20 -0.41 1.90
N VAL A 18 8.61 -0.13 3.14
CA VAL A 18 10.03 0.01 3.49
C VAL A 18 10.81 -1.29 3.25
N CYS A 19 10.24 -2.45 3.60
CA CYS A 19 10.86 -3.74 3.29
C CYS A 19 11.01 -3.97 1.78
N ALA A 20 10.02 -3.59 0.97
CA ALA A 20 10.11 -3.66 -0.50
C ALA A 20 11.23 -2.75 -1.03
N LEU A 21 11.38 -1.54 -0.51
CA LEU A 21 12.46 -0.62 -0.88
C LEU A 21 13.85 -1.17 -0.53
N LEU A 22 14.02 -1.70 0.68
CA LEU A 22 15.28 -2.31 1.11
C LEU A 22 15.69 -3.46 0.19
N MET A 23 14.72 -4.22 -0.31
CA MET A 23 14.97 -5.24 -1.33
C MET A 23 15.22 -4.68 -2.71
N LEU A 24 14.52 -3.62 -3.12
CA LEU A 24 14.77 -3.01 -4.42
C LEU A 24 16.21 -2.53 -4.53
N LEU A 25 16.72 -1.90 -3.47
CA LEU A 25 18.07 -1.36 -3.39
C LEU A 25 19.16 -2.41 -3.14
N ASP A 26 18.77 -3.69 -2.96
CA ASP A 26 19.64 -4.79 -2.53
C ASP A 26 20.46 -4.46 -1.26
N LYS A 27 19.97 -3.52 -0.44
CA LYS A 27 20.57 -3.09 0.83
C LYS A 27 19.96 -3.88 1.99
N THR A 28 19.96 -5.20 1.89
CA THR A 28 19.42 -6.08 2.93
C THR A 28 20.40 -6.39 4.06
N TYR A 29 21.60 -5.79 4.08
CA TYR A 29 22.62 -5.93 5.14
C TYR A 29 22.92 -7.38 5.58
N GLY A 30 22.83 -8.34 4.66
CA GLY A 30 23.01 -9.78 4.93
C GLY A 30 21.76 -10.53 5.41
N TYR A 31 20.68 -9.84 5.78
CA TYR A 31 19.43 -10.42 6.30
C TYR A 31 18.32 -10.56 5.25
N ARG A 32 18.67 -10.89 4.00
CA ARG A 32 17.72 -10.95 2.88
C ARG A 32 16.49 -11.81 3.18
N ALA A 33 16.69 -13.01 3.76
CA ALA A 33 15.61 -13.92 4.11
C ALA A 33 14.66 -13.34 5.19
N ALA A 34 15.20 -12.64 6.19
CA ALA A 34 14.38 -12.01 7.23
C ALA A 34 13.51 -10.89 6.66
N VAL A 35 14.05 -10.06 5.77
CA VAL A 35 13.28 -9.01 5.08
C VAL A 35 12.22 -9.61 4.16
N GLN A 36 12.49 -10.78 3.54
CA GLN A 36 11.49 -11.53 2.74
C GLN A 36 10.31 -11.97 3.57
N ILE A 37 10.59 -12.65 4.68
CA ILE A 37 9.54 -13.13 5.58
C ILE A 37 8.77 -11.96 6.19
N ALA A 38 9.49 -10.92 6.64
CA ALA A 38 8.87 -9.72 7.20
C ALA A 38 7.91 -9.06 6.21
N PHE A 39 8.32 -8.88 4.94
CA PHE A 39 7.44 -8.35 3.91
C PHE A 39 6.26 -9.27 3.62
N LEU A 40 6.47 -10.58 3.50
CA LEU A 40 5.42 -11.52 3.12
C LEU A 40 4.31 -11.56 4.18
N VAL A 41 4.72 -11.62 5.45
CA VAL A 41 3.79 -11.63 6.59
C VAL A 41 3.14 -10.27 6.76
N SER A 42 3.93 -9.19 6.87
CA SER A 42 3.37 -7.85 7.09
C SER A 42 2.54 -7.38 5.90
N GLY A 43 3.01 -7.57 4.67
CA GLY A 43 2.37 -7.09 3.44
C GLY A 43 1.12 -7.89 3.10
N GLY A 44 1.15 -9.22 3.31
CA GLY A 44 -0.03 -10.06 3.16
C GLY A 44 -1.12 -9.68 4.18
N ILE A 45 -0.74 -9.53 5.45
CA ILE A 45 -1.69 -9.13 6.51
C ILE A 45 -2.19 -7.70 6.27
N ALA A 46 -1.31 -6.78 5.87
CA ALA A 46 -1.66 -5.39 5.56
C ALA A 46 -2.69 -5.31 4.44
N LEU A 47 -2.47 -6.06 3.35
CA LEU A 47 -3.42 -6.18 2.25
C LEU A 47 -4.77 -6.71 2.75
N ILE A 48 -4.80 -7.85 3.44
CA ILE A 48 -6.08 -8.42 3.91
C ILE A 48 -6.82 -7.42 4.81
N LEU A 49 -6.13 -6.82 5.79
CA LEU A 49 -6.71 -5.82 6.69
C LEU A 49 -7.17 -4.58 5.93
N GLY A 50 -6.39 -4.13 4.95
CA GLY A 50 -6.73 -2.98 4.11
C GLY A 50 -7.97 -3.24 3.26
N LEU A 51 -8.23 -4.51 2.87
CA LEU A 51 -9.37 -4.87 2.03
C LEU A 51 -10.65 -4.94 2.87
N VAL A 52 -10.52 -5.48 4.08
CA VAL A 52 -11.61 -5.53 5.05
C VAL A 52 -11.99 -4.12 5.49
N THR A 53 -10.98 -3.29 5.81
CA THR A 53 -11.19 -1.89 6.20
C THR A 53 -11.81 -1.09 5.06
N SER A 54 -11.28 -1.23 3.85
CA SER A 54 -11.85 -0.54 2.69
C SER A 54 -13.26 -0.98 2.33
N ARG A 55 -13.65 -2.25 2.53
CA ARG A 55 -15.06 -2.64 2.36
C ARG A 55 -15.99 -1.93 3.34
N GLN A 56 -15.53 -1.65 4.56
CA GLN A 56 -16.30 -0.84 5.52
C GLN A 56 -16.35 0.63 5.09
N GLU A 57 -15.32 1.14 4.42
CA GLU A 57 -15.21 2.53 3.96
C GLU A 57 -15.81 2.78 2.57
N ALA A 58 -16.00 1.74 1.75
CA ALA A 58 -16.71 1.84 0.48
C ALA A 58 -18.17 2.30 0.66
N TYR A 59 -18.72 2.14 1.87
CA TYR A 59 -20.02 2.71 2.25
C TYR A 59 -19.95 4.22 2.54
N LYS A 60 -18.75 4.79 2.65
CA LYS A 60 -18.46 6.19 3.03
C LYS A 60 -17.72 6.99 1.95
N ASP A 61 -17.65 6.49 0.70
CA ASP A 61 -16.98 7.13 -0.45
C ASP A 61 -15.47 7.42 -0.32
N ASP A 62 -14.81 6.94 0.74
CA ASP A 62 -13.37 7.19 0.99
C ASP A 62 -12.46 6.05 0.46
N PHE A 63 -12.95 5.26 -0.50
CA PHE A 63 -12.22 4.10 -0.99
C PHE A 63 -11.21 4.47 -2.08
N ASN A 64 -9.93 4.38 -1.75
CA ASN A 64 -8.84 4.58 -2.71
C ASN A 64 -8.52 3.27 -3.49
N VAL A 65 -9.32 2.99 -4.52
CA VAL A 65 -9.18 1.82 -5.40
C VAL A 65 -7.79 1.77 -6.03
N LEU A 66 -7.25 2.93 -6.43
CA LEU A 66 -5.99 3.05 -7.14
C LEU A 66 -4.81 2.65 -6.25
N PHE A 67 -4.85 3.06 -4.98
CA PHE A 67 -3.89 2.63 -3.95
C PHE A 67 -3.93 1.12 -3.75
N TRP A 68 -5.14 0.55 -3.77
CA TRP A 68 -5.36 -0.89 -3.64
C TRP A 68 -4.75 -1.69 -4.79
N ILE A 69 -4.99 -1.26 -6.02
CA ILE A 69 -4.43 -1.89 -7.22
C ILE A 69 -2.90 -1.78 -7.22
N GLY A 70 -2.34 -0.59 -6.92
CA GLY A 70 -0.90 -0.41 -6.81
C GLY A 70 -0.28 -1.33 -5.76
N SER A 71 -0.94 -1.47 -4.62
CA SER A 71 -0.48 -2.29 -3.50
C SER A 71 -0.47 -3.78 -3.84
N LEU A 72 -1.48 -4.23 -4.59
CA LEU A 72 -1.53 -5.59 -5.12
C LEU A 72 -0.43 -5.85 -6.15
N ILE A 73 -0.22 -4.93 -7.09
CA ILE A 73 0.85 -5.02 -8.10
C ILE A 73 2.21 -5.06 -7.42
N MET A 74 2.45 -4.22 -6.42
CA MET A 74 3.68 -4.20 -5.63
C MET A 74 3.91 -5.56 -4.95
N TYR A 75 2.89 -6.12 -4.30
CA TYR A 75 3.00 -7.42 -3.64
C TYR A 75 3.29 -8.56 -4.64
N ILE A 76 2.65 -8.54 -5.82
CA ILE A 76 2.94 -9.49 -6.90
C ILE A 76 4.38 -9.33 -7.42
N GLY A 77 4.83 -8.10 -7.66
CA GLY A 77 6.20 -7.81 -8.10
C GLY A 77 7.23 -8.31 -7.09
N PHE A 78 6.91 -8.24 -5.80
CA PHE A 78 7.75 -8.78 -4.75
C PHE A 78 7.81 -10.30 -4.75
N LEU A 79 6.67 -10.99 -4.89
CA LEU A 79 6.64 -12.45 -5.05
C LEU A 79 7.50 -12.88 -6.23
N MET A 80 7.38 -12.19 -7.36
CA MET A 80 8.23 -12.43 -8.53
C MET A 80 9.73 -12.22 -8.22
N LYS A 81 10.07 -11.23 -7.37
CA LYS A 81 11.46 -10.98 -6.95
C LYS A 81 11.99 -12.09 -6.03
N ILE A 82 11.13 -12.72 -5.21
CA ILE A 82 11.48 -13.92 -4.44
C ILE A 82 11.78 -15.10 -5.36
N TYR A 83 10.98 -15.30 -6.40
CA TYR A 83 11.18 -16.36 -7.39
C TYR A 83 12.24 -16.04 -8.46
N TYR A 84 13.04 -14.98 -8.27
CA TYR A 84 14.11 -14.56 -9.18
C TYR A 84 13.67 -14.28 -10.62
N TYR A 85 12.43 -13.83 -10.82
CA TYR A 85 11.98 -13.43 -12.16
C TYR A 85 12.72 -12.17 -12.63
N PRO A 86 13.24 -12.15 -13.87
CA PRO A 86 14.13 -11.09 -14.37
C PRO A 86 13.45 -9.72 -14.48
N ASN A 87 12.13 -9.68 -14.63
CA ASN A 87 11.35 -8.45 -14.76
C ASN A 87 10.66 -8.01 -13.45
N SER A 88 10.95 -8.69 -12.35
CA SER A 88 10.29 -8.45 -11.06
C SER A 88 10.49 -7.03 -10.54
N SER A 89 11.69 -6.46 -10.71
CA SER A 89 11.99 -5.09 -10.29
C SER A 89 11.13 -4.04 -10.99
N TYR A 90 10.83 -4.20 -12.29
CA TYR A 90 9.97 -3.26 -13.02
C TYR A 90 8.53 -3.29 -12.50
N ILE A 91 8.01 -4.49 -12.20
CA ILE A 91 6.66 -4.67 -11.66
C ILE A 91 6.59 -4.12 -10.23
N LEU A 92 7.61 -4.36 -9.41
CA LEU A 92 7.70 -3.81 -8.05
C LEU A 92 7.72 -2.28 -8.09
N ILE A 93 8.56 -1.68 -8.94
CA ILE A 93 8.65 -0.22 -9.11
C ILE A 93 7.31 0.35 -9.59
N GLY A 94 6.68 -0.29 -10.59
CA GLY A 94 5.38 0.12 -11.11
C GLY A 94 4.30 0.10 -10.01
N GLY A 95 4.23 -0.98 -9.24
CA GLY A 95 3.30 -1.08 -8.10
C GLY A 95 3.55 0.00 -7.05
N MET A 96 4.81 0.24 -6.67
CA MET A 96 5.17 1.29 -5.72
C MET A 96 4.82 2.68 -6.24
N ALA A 97 5.08 2.96 -7.52
CA ALA A 97 4.74 4.22 -8.14
C ALA A 97 3.23 4.45 -8.15
N ILE A 98 2.43 3.44 -8.52
CA ILE A 98 0.97 3.52 -8.51
C ILE A 98 0.46 3.74 -7.08
N SER A 99 0.92 2.97 -6.09
CA SER A 99 0.52 3.14 -4.69
C SER A 99 0.88 4.51 -4.13
N ALA A 100 2.11 4.98 -4.40
CA ALA A 100 2.55 6.30 -3.95
C ALA A 100 1.75 7.40 -4.62
N PHE A 101 1.57 7.32 -5.94
CA PHE A 101 0.82 8.31 -6.70
C PHE A 101 -0.65 8.35 -6.28
N ALA A 102 -1.28 7.19 -6.05
CA ALA A 102 -2.64 7.09 -5.56
C ALA A 102 -2.85 7.76 -4.18
N ASN A 103 -1.79 7.82 -3.36
CA ASN A 103 -1.85 8.52 -2.06
C ASN A 103 -1.87 10.05 -2.24
N PHE A 104 -1.22 10.58 -3.29
CA PHE A 104 -1.20 12.01 -3.59
C PHE A 104 -2.33 12.47 -4.52
N TYR A 105 -2.81 11.59 -5.39
CA TYR A 105 -3.80 11.90 -6.42
C TYR A 105 -4.76 10.72 -6.58
N ASN A 106 -5.95 10.83 -5.99
CA ASN A 106 -7.02 9.85 -6.11
C ASN A 106 -8.15 10.38 -7.01
N PRO A 107 -8.09 10.20 -8.33
CA PRO A 107 -9.12 10.69 -9.26
C PRO A 107 -10.46 9.95 -9.13
N PHE A 108 -10.54 8.90 -8.31
CA PHE A 108 -11.75 8.11 -8.07
C PHE A 108 -12.44 8.44 -6.74
N GLN A 109 -11.93 9.40 -5.97
CA GLN A 109 -12.65 9.92 -4.80
C GLN A 109 -13.79 10.80 -5.31
N SER A 110 -15.01 10.26 -5.26
CA SER A 110 -16.20 10.98 -5.67
C SER A 110 -16.51 12.05 -4.62
N GLY A 111 -16.10 13.29 -4.91
CA GLY A 111 -16.75 14.52 -4.48
C GLY A 111 -17.03 14.70 -2.99
N LYS A 112 -15.99 14.93 -2.17
CA LYS A 112 -16.15 15.65 -0.90
C LYS A 112 -15.19 16.80 -0.63
N ASP A 113 -14.19 17.00 -1.50
CA ASP A 113 -13.37 18.22 -1.49
C ASP A 113 -14.06 19.43 -2.14
N ARG A 114 -15.37 19.36 -2.42
CA ARG A 114 -16.16 20.51 -2.89
C ARG A 114 -17.16 21.07 -1.89
N GLU A 115 -17.41 20.41 -0.76
CA GLU A 115 -18.38 20.92 0.24
C GLU A 115 -17.72 21.46 1.52
N GLU A 116 -16.46 21.14 1.82
CA GLU A 116 -15.78 21.70 3.01
C GLU A 116 -15.15 23.09 2.76
N ASP A 117 -14.86 23.45 1.51
CA ASP A 117 -14.40 24.81 1.15
C ASP A 117 -15.54 25.85 1.10
N GLU A 118 -16.80 25.44 1.06
CA GLU A 118 -17.96 26.36 1.09
C GLU A 118 -18.48 26.64 2.52
N LEU A 119 -18.00 25.92 3.54
CA LEU A 119 -18.46 26.05 4.94
C LEU A 119 -17.53 26.88 5.84
N LEU A 120 -16.43 27.41 5.31
CA LEU A 120 -15.52 28.32 6.02
C LEU A 120 -15.71 29.80 5.66
N ASP A 121 -16.66 30.11 4.76
CA ASP A 121 -16.97 31.47 4.27
C ASP A 121 -18.34 32.02 4.78
N GLN A 122 -18.88 31.50 5.89
CA GLN A 122 -20.05 32.07 6.59
C GLN A 122 -19.72 32.64 7.98
#